data_AF-A0A8T4VSX7-F1
#
_entry.id   AF-A0A8T4VSX7-F1
#
_cell.length_a   1.000
_cell.length_b   1.000
_cell.length_c   1.000
_cell.angle_alpha   90.00
_cell.angle_beta   90.00
_cell.angle_gamma   90.00
#
_symmetry.space_group_name_H-M   'P 1'
#
loop_
_entity.id
_entity.type
_entity.pdbx_description
1 polymer ?
#
loop_
_entity_poly.entity_id
_entity_poly.type
_entity_poly.pdbx_seq_one_letter_code
_entity_poly.pdbx_strand_id
1 'polypeptide(L)'
;MEQELSEFPGLYIGMGDIMEDEEKVAECIFNLEVMLEGSGKIGAEGAFVEVTDGDLKLDERREIFFTLQCVISRDHEYYVTEFPCFTNTSLWPKFMLPKPMQIVENISERGEAPEAEESDEYDE
;
A
#
# COMPACT_ATOMS: atom_id res chain seq x y z
N MET A 1 1.32 15.32 15.49
CA MET A 1 2.24 15.75 14.41
C MET A 1 1.36 16.10 13.24
N GLU A 2 1.36 17.36 12.79
CA GLU A 2 0.71 17.73 11.53
C GLU A 2 1.65 17.31 10.41
N GLN A 3 1.30 16.26 9.68
CA GLN A 3 2.00 15.91 8.44
C GLN A 3 1.44 16.81 7.34
N GLU A 4 2.32 17.42 6.54
CA GLU A 4 1.87 18.17 5.39
C GLU A 4 1.39 17.20 4.31
N LEU A 5 0.06 17.12 4.15
CA LEU A 5 -0.60 16.27 3.14
C LEU A 5 -0.11 16.51 1.70
N SER A 6 0.63 17.59 1.46
CA SER A 6 1.30 17.91 0.20
C SER A 6 2.50 17.01 -0.13
N GLU A 7 3.09 16.33 0.84
CA GLU A 7 4.30 15.51 0.64
C GLU A 7 3.98 14.04 0.33
N PHE A 8 2.79 13.59 0.72
CA PHE A 8 2.33 12.20 0.57
C PHE A 8 1.86 11.76 -0.84
N PRO A 9 1.45 12.64 -1.76
CA PRO A 9 1.09 12.21 -3.11
C PRO A 9 2.30 11.62 -3.83
N GLY A 10 2.09 10.49 -4.50
CA GLY A 10 3.14 9.77 -5.19
C GLY A 10 2.79 8.31 -5.44
N LEU A 11 3.74 7.61 -6.06
CA LEU A 11 3.67 6.18 -6.29
C LEU A 11 4.53 5.45 -5.26
N TYR A 12 3.92 4.52 -4.55
CA TYR A 12 4.53 3.69 -3.53
C TYR A 12 4.56 2.23 -3.99
N ILE A 13 5.59 1.51 -3.56
CA ILE A 13 5.63 0.06 -3.61
C ILE A 13 5.37 -0.43 -2.19
N GLY A 14 4.46 -1.38 -2.04
CA GLY A 14 4.11 -1.95 -0.76
C GLY A 14 4.16 -3.47 -0.75
N MET A 15 4.34 -4.00 0.45
CA MET A 15 4.20 -5.40 0.77
C MET A 15 3.47 -5.53 2.09
N GLY A 16 2.55 -6.49 2.20
CA GLY A 16 1.83 -6.68 3.44
C GLY A 16 0.80 -7.80 3.43
N ASP A 17 0.15 -7.90 4.58
CA ASP A 17 -0.88 -8.88 4.87
C ASP A 17 -2.26 -8.34 4.48
N ILE A 18 -3.03 -9.20 3.84
CA ILE A 18 -4.44 -8.98 3.53
C ILE A 18 -5.25 -9.62 4.67
N MET A 19 -5.91 -8.76 5.44
CA MET A 19 -6.70 -9.14 6.60
C MET A 19 -8.18 -9.05 6.27
N GLU A 20 -8.92 -10.11 6.54
CA GLU A 20 -10.38 -10.08 6.61
C GLU A 20 -10.81 -10.30 8.05
N ASP A 21 -11.52 -9.32 8.62
CA ASP A 21 -11.76 -9.23 10.05
C ASP A 21 -10.44 -9.26 10.85
N GLU A 22 -10.16 -10.36 11.56
CA GLU A 22 -8.94 -10.57 12.35
C GLU A 22 -8.07 -11.72 11.79
N GLU A 23 -8.44 -12.28 10.63
CA GLU A 23 -7.75 -13.40 10.02
C GLU A 23 -6.95 -12.94 8.80
N LYS A 24 -5.69 -13.38 8.74
CA LYS A 24 -4.83 -13.21 7.57
C LYS A 24 -5.26 -14.20 6.49
N VAL A 25 -5.68 -13.68 5.35
CA VAL A 25 -6.14 -14.50 4.22
C VAL A 25 -5.11 -14.61 3.10
N ALA A 26 -4.20 -13.63 2.99
CA ALA A 26 -3.15 -13.62 1.98
C ALA A 26 -1.99 -12.66 2.34
N GLU A 27 -0.88 -12.80 1.62
CA GLU A 27 0.25 -11.85 1.56
C GLU A 27 0.36 -11.30 0.14
N CYS A 28 0.79 -10.04 -0.02
CA CYS A 28 0.90 -9.45 -1.35
C CYS A 28 2.03 -8.43 -1.49
N ILE A 29 2.43 -8.22 -2.75
CA ILE A 29 3.20 -7.08 -3.23
C ILE A 29 2.27 -6.25 -4.11
N PHE A 30 2.28 -4.93 -3.92
CA PHE A 30 1.40 -4.02 -4.64
C PHE A 30 2.06 -2.69 -4.97
N ASN A 31 1.51 -2.01 -5.95
CA ASN A 31 1.73 -0.58 -6.16
C ASN A 31 0.55 0.19 -5.56
N LEU A 32 0.84 1.35 -4.96
CA LEU A 32 -0.16 2.25 -4.40
C LEU A 32 0.09 3.66 -4.93
N GLU A 33 -0.88 4.22 -5.62
CA GLU A 33 -0.87 5.61 -6.07
C GLU A 33 -1.70 6.47 -5.13
N VAL A 34 -1.08 7.49 -4.54
CA VAL A 34 -1.72 8.49 -3.69
C VAL A 34 -1.76 9.82 -4.45
N MET A 35 -2.93 10.43 -4.56
CA MET A 35 -3.17 11.61 -5.40
C MET A 35 -3.82 12.73 -4.60
N LEU A 36 -3.48 13.98 -4.95
CA LEU A 36 -4.28 15.14 -4.55
C LEU A 36 -5.42 15.34 -5.54
N GLU A 37 -6.64 15.16 -5.05
CA GLU A 37 -7.85 15.52 -5.78
C GLU A 37 -8.14 17.03 -5.64
N GLY A 38 -8.86 17.58 -6.62
CA GLY A 38 -9.37 18.95 -6.52
C GLY A 38 -10.19 19.12 -5.23
N SER A 39 -10.02 20.24 -4.53
CA SER A 39 -10.48 20.55 -3.16
C SER A 39 -9.54 20.13 -2.00
N GLY A 40 -8.33 19.65 -2.29
CA GLY A 40 -7.34 19.30 -1.26
C GLY A 40 -7.67 17.99 -0.53
N LYS A 41 -8.44 17.12 -1.19
CA LYS A 41 -8.74 15.77 -0.72
C LYS A 41 -7.68 14.81 -1.24
N ILE A 42 -7.42 13.74 -0.50
CA ILE A 42 -6.56 12.65 -0.96
C ILE A 42 -7.43 11.57 -1.60
N GLY A 43 -7.06 11.17 -2.81
CA GLY A 43 -7.51 9.96 -3.48
C GLY A 43 -6.41 8.91 -3.44
N ALA A 44 -6.76 7.63 -3.48
CA ALA A 44 -5.79 6.56 -3.63
C ALA A 44 -6.38 5.34 -4.34
N GLU A 45 -5.56 4.73 -5.20
CA GLU A 45 -5.84 3.44 -5.82
C GLU A 45 -4.59 2.56 -5.77
N GLY A 46 -4.78 1.25 -5.67
CA GLY A 46 -3.68 0.31 -5.71
C GLY A 46 -3.89 -0.80 -6.73
N ALA A 47 -2.81 -1.48 -7.05
CA ALA A 47 -2.82 -2.64 -7.94
C ALA A 47 -1.90 -3.72 -7.38
N PHE A 48 -2.43 -4.94 -7.27
CA PHE A 48 -1.63 -6.11 -6.92
C PHE A 48 -0.62 -6.39 -8.02
N VAL A 49 0.64 -6.49 -7.63
CA VAL A 49 1.73 -7.01 -8.48
C VAL A 49 1.76 -8.53 -8.34
N GLU A 50 1.69 -9.02 -7.11
CA GLU A 50 1.74 -10.44 -6.79
C GLU A 50 1.00 -10.74 -5.48
N VAL A 51 0.33 -11.89 -5.40
CA VAL A 51 -0.12 -12.50 -4.14
C VAL A 51 0.88 -13.60 -3.82
N THR A 52 1.67 -13.39 -2.77
CA THR A 52 2.85 -14.22 -2.45
C THR A 52 2.50 -15.44 -1.60
N ASP A 53 1.41 -15.35 -0.82
CA ASP A 53 0.82 -16.46 -0.05
C ASP A 53 -0.70 -16.27 0.07
N GLY A 54 -1.43 -17.37 0.21
CA GLY A 54 -2.90 -17.37 0.35
C GLY A 54 -3.69 -17.11 -0.93
N ASP A 55 -5.00 -16.88 -0.78
CA ASP A 55 -5.93 -16.64 -1.90
C ASP A 55 -7.10 -15.76 -1.47
N LEU A 56 -7.37 -14.69 -2.24
CA LEU A 56 -8.50 -13.80 -2.01
C LEU A 56 -9.84 -14.40 -2.48
N LYS A 57 -9.91 -15.57 -3.14
CA LYS A 57 -11.18 -16.20 -3.56
C LYS A 57 -12.13 -15.25 -4.29
N LEU A 58 -11.57 -14.49 -5.24
CA LEU A 58 -12.29 -13.44 -5.99
C LEU A 58 -13.43 -13.97 -6.85
N ASP A 59 -13.31 -15.21 -7.31
CA ASP A 59 -14.30 -15.91 -8.13
C ASP A 59 -15.54 -16.34 -7.34
N GLU A 60 -15.42 -16.51 -6.02
CA GLU A 60 -16.52 -16.89 -5.13
C GLU A 60 -17.37 -15.70 -4.67
N ARG A 61 -16.89 -14.46 -4.87
CA ARG A 61 -17.45 -13.26 -4.22
C ARG A 61 -17.67 -12.12 -5.20
N ARG A 62 -18.77 -11.38 -5.01
CA ARG A 62 -19.07 -10.20 -5.84
C ARG A 62 -18.13 -9.04 -5.53
N GLU A 63 -17.77 -8.87 -4.27
CA GLU A 63 -16.90 -7.81 -3.77
C GLU A 63 -16.22 -8.30 -2.50
N ILE A 64 -14.97 -7.90 -2.30
CA ILE A 64 -14.16 -8.25 -1.15
C ILE A 64 -13.75 -6.96 -0.48
N PHE A 65 -14.03 -6.89 0.82
CA PHE A 65 -13.51 -5.84 1.70
C PHE A 65 -12.44 -6.46 2.58
N PHE A 66 -11.31 -5.78 2.69
CA PHE A 66 -10.15 -6.25 3.45
C PHE A 66 -9.39 -5.06 4.00
N THR A 67 -8.54 -5.31 4.99
CA THR A 67 -7.56 -4.33 5.48
C THR A 67 -6.19 -4.76 4.98
N LEU A 68 -5.45 -3.84 4.37
CA LEU A 68 -4.02 -4.04 4.14
C LEU A 68 -3.27 -3.61 5.40
N GLN A 69 -2.51 -4.52 6.00
CA GLN A 69 -1.51 -4.22 7.02
C GLN A 69 -0.14 -4.35 6.39
N CYS A 70 0.54 -3.23 6.16
CA CYS A 70 1.61 -3.21 5.18
C CYS A 70 2.74 -2.24 5.51
N VAL A 71 3.86 -2.48 4.84
CA VAL A 71 4.91 -1.49 4.67
C VAL A 71 4.77 -0.92 3.26
N ILE A 72 4.65 0.40 3.15
CA ILE A 72 4.76 1.12 1.88
C ILE A 72 6.07 1.89 1.85
N SER A 73 6.69 1.97 0.69
CA SER A 73 7.97 2.64 0.49
C SER A 73 7.94 3.48 -0.77
N ARG A 74 8.63 4.61 -0.69
CA ARG A 74 8.85 5.52 -1.81
C ARG A 74 10.17 6.25 -1.56
N ASP A 75 10.98 6.36 -2.61
CA ASP A 75 12.30 7.00 -2.54
C ASP A 75 13.16 6.34 -1.43
N HIS A 76 13.67 7.14 -0.49
CA HIS A 76 14.47 6.67 0.66
C HIS A 76 13.64 6.55 1.94
N GLU A 77 12.31 6.43 1.85
CA GLU A 77 11.42 6.39 3.01
C GLU A 77 10.53 5.16 3.01
N TYR A 78 10.25 4.64 4.20
CA TYR A 78 9.22 3.63 4.42
C TYR A 78 8.24 4.03 5.52
N TYR A 79 7.03 3.49 5.41
CA TYR A 79 5.94 3.70 6.35
C TYR A 79 5.26 2.37 6.63
N VAL A 80 5.12 2.02 7.91
CA VAL A 80 4.26 0.92 8.35
C VAL A 80 2.88 1.50 8.62
N THR A 81 1.86 1.00 7.95
CA THR A 81 0.50 1.54 8.02
C THR A 81 -0.54 0.45 7.79
N GLU A 82 -1.80 0.76 8.09
CA GLU A 82 -2.92 -0.08 7.74
C GLU A 82 -4.09 0.73 7.19
N PHE A 83 -4.79 0.19 6.18
CA PHE A 83 -5.94 0.87 5.60
C PHE A 83 -6.94 -0.11 4.95
N PRO A 84 -8.25 0.21 5.04
CA PRO A 84 -9.28 -0.60 4.41
C PRO A 84 -9.21 -0.45 2.90
N CYS A 85 -9.54 -1.52 2.20
CA CYS A 85 -9.54 -1.66 0.77
C CYS A 85 -10.77 -2.44 0.32
N PHE A 86 -11.11 -2.32 -0.96
CA PHE A 86 -12.00 -3.26 -1.62
C PHE A 86 -11.57 -3.56 -3.05
N THR A 87 -11.93 -4.76 -3.52
CA THR A 87 -11.78 -5.17 -4.92
C THR A 87 -12.95 -6.05 -5.36
N ASN A 88 -13.06 -6.27 -6.65
CA ASN A 88 -13.98 -7.21 -7.27
C ASN A 88 -13.44 -7.69 -8.62
N THR A 89 -14.12 -8.65 -9.22
CA THR A 89 -13.74 -9.24 -10.51
C THR A 89 -13.62 -8.23 -11.66
N SER A 90 -14.31 -7.08 -11.59
CA SER A 90 -14.22 -6.03 -12.62
C SER A 90 -13.05 -5.07 -12.39
N LEU A 91 -12.55 -4.96 -11.15
CA LEU A 91 -11.42 -4.12 -10.79
C LEU A 91 -10.09 -4.87 -10.87
N TRP A 92 -10.10 -6.19 -10.70
CA TRP A 92 -8.89 -7.01 -10.63
C TRP A 92 -7.89 -6.73 -11.79
N PRO A 93 -6.59 -6.54 -11.51
CA PRO A 93 -5.88 -6.68 -10.23
C PRO A 93 -5.85 -5.41 -9.35
N LYS A 94 -6.73 -4.43 -9.58
CA LYS A 94 -6.80 -3.20 -8.78
C LYS A 94 -7.60 -3.37 -7.49
N PHE A 95 -7.30 -2.54 -6.51
CA PHE A 95 -8.10 -2.31 -5.32
C PHE A 95 -8.25 -0.80 -5.06
N MET A 96 -9.35 -0.44 -4.44
CA MET A 96 -9.70 0.94 -4.14
C MET A 96 -9.71 1.17 -2.64
N LEU A 97 -9.34 2.37 -2.21
CA LEU A 97 -9.34 2.75 -0.81
C LEU A 97 -10.58 3.61 -0.50
N PRO A 98 -11.57 3.12 0.27
CA PRO A 98 -12.73 3.92 0.64
C PRO A 98 -12.37 5.06 1.60
N LYS A 99 -11.21 4.98 2.27
CA LYS A 99 -10.70 6.00 3.20
C LYS A 99 -9.20 6.26 2.97
N PRO A 100 -8.82 6.96 1.88
CA PRO A 100 -7.40 7.17 1.55
C PRO A 100 -6.59 7.86 2.65
N MET A 101 -7.22 8.76 3.42
CA MET A 101 -6.58 9.43 4.55
C MET A 101 -6.05 8.46 5.62
N GLN A 102 -6.62 7.26 5.73
CA GLN A 102 -6.17 6.27 6.71
C GLN A 102 -4.77 5.73 6.41
N ILE A 103 -4.27 5.85 5.18
CA ILE A 103 -2.86 5.56 4.87
C ILE A 103 -1.95 6.41 5.78
N VAL A 104 -2.30 7.69 5.96
CA VAL A 104 -1.51 8.68 6.69
C VAL A 104 -1.85 8.67 8.19
N GLU A 105 -3.14 8.57 8.52
CA GLU A 105 -3.63 8.59 9.91
C GLU A 105 -3.17 7.37 10.72
N ASN A 106 -2.96 6.23 10.05
CA ASN A 106 -2.61 4.96 10.69
C ASN A 106 -1.11 4.61 10.60
N ILE A 107 -0.25 5.56 10.20
CA ILE A 107 1.21 5.32 10.20
C ILE A 107 1.66 5.04 11.64
N SER A 108 2.09 3.80 11.87
CA SER A 108 2.56 3.32 13.18
C SER A 108 4.08 3.45 13.31
N GLU A 109 4.80 3.36 12.20
CA GLU A 109 6.26 3.49 12.13
C GLU A 109 6.66 4.17 10.82
N ARG A 110 7.76 4.92 10.86
CA ARG A 110 8.43 5.50 9.69
C ARG A 110 9.93 5.36 9.83
N GLY A 111 10.63 5.26 8.72
CA GLY A 111 12.08 5.32 8.72
C GLY A 111 12.67 5.62 7.35
N GLU A 112 13.98 5.80 7.35
CA GLU A 112 14.77 6.00 6.13
C GLU A 112 15.29 4.63 5.67
N ALA A 113 15.15 4.35 4.38
CA ALA A 113 15.85 3.25 3.75
C ALA A 113 17.36 3.58 3.79
N PRO A 114 18.22 2.62 4.19
CA PRO A 114 19.66 2.87 4.23
C PRO A 114 20.15 3.33 2.85
N GLU A 115 21.01 4.35 2.82
CA GLU A 115 21.72 4.71 1.60
C GLU A 115 22.47 3.46 1.12
N ALA A 116 22.33 3.12 -0.16
CA ALA A 116 23.12 2.05 -0.74
C ALA A 116 24.59 2.47 -0.60
N GLU A 117 25.37 1.76 0.22
CA GLU A 117 26.81 1.93 0.20
C GLU A 117 27.27 1.64 -1.23
N GLU A 118 27.87 2.63 -1.89
CA GLU A 118 28.55 2.41 -3.16
C GLU A 118 29.61 1.33 -2.91
N SER A 119 29.39 0.12 -3.43
CA SER A 119 30.41 -0.91 -3.40
C SER A 119 31.52 -0.48 -4.35
N ASP A 120 32.61 0.07 -3.81
CA ASP A 120 33.88 0.34 -4.48
C ASP A 120 34.60 -0.96 -4.91
N GLU A 121 33.91 -1.89 -5.57
CA GLU A 121 34.54 -3.10 -6.11
C GLU A 121 34.09 -3.38 -7.54
N TYR A 122 34.67 -2.63 -8.46
CA TYR A 122 35.10 -3.17 -9.76
C TYR A 122 36.42 -2.51 -10.16
N ASP A 123 37.49 -2.77 -9.39
CA ASP A 123 38.85 -2.67 -9.93
C ASP A 123 39.17 -3.97 -10.69
N GLU A 124 39.09 -3.84 -12.03
CA GLU A 124 39.62 -4.66 -13.16
C GLU A 124 39.96 -6.15 -12.98
#